data_AF-A0A1H2LC11-F1
#
_entry.id   AF-A0A1H2LC11-F1
#
_cell.length_a   1.000
_cell.length_b   1.000
_cell.length_c   1.000
_cell.angle_alpha   90.00
_cell.angle_beta   90.00
_cell.angle_gamma   90.00
#
_symmetry.space_group_name_H-M   'P 1'
#
loop_
_entity.id
_entity.type
_entity.pdbx_description
1 polymer ?
#
loop_
_entity_poly.entity_id
_entity_poly.type
_entity_poly.pdbx_seq_one_letter_code
_entity_poly.pdbx_strand_id
1 'polypeptide(L)'
;MEQISSVEQGLADALVAGYADGARWYDQKVLPGNLAIIAQAVDLLDINQSDDGWFTRFQVQKSNSLNFVLEREYGKPSLDNENAANEYDKLISQNLSVLACAGVLESQSGKCRRYRVRNKPVLVKLSGNESVCRVFLIKYIRWSLENFNWWQNIENYINGQHTNDDMQTLKRAFCALMVEQGLGSRGAKDPCVEASRIFSKVINLIAYQYMVPGVERGKVMKQPPSSYDLTYNRPNFRDYRTGKPKNKTRKEYYQILENQAVGQRQTILNSAKKKVRDYHAGISEVGDTTGIKASHIHHIFPASQFPALKDTLENLIALTPGQHLGEAHPNGNTTIVDPMFQRICLARKLESIKTSVDIGDGMYSYENFSQVLKEGWGLEVKNATYEKLQEMIIAYVV
;
A
#
# COMPACT_ATOMS: atom_id res chain seq x y z
N MET A 1 -22.20 8.06 3.97
CA MET A 1 -21.55 8.99 4.95
C MET A 1 -21.14 8.27 6.25
N GLU A 2 -21.58 7.03 6.50
CA GLU A 2 -21.23 6.26 7.72
C GLU A 2 -19.98 5.36 7.61
N GLN A 3 -19.58 4.87 6.43
CA GLN A 3 -18.46 3.92 6.33
C GLN A 3 -17.05 4.54 6.52
N ILE A 4 -16.86 5.80 6.12
CA ILE A 4 -15.63 6.57 6.39
C ILE A 4 -15.42 6.74 7.90
N SER A 5 -16.51 6.81 8.68
CA SER A 5 -16.45 6.93 10.14
C SER A 5 -15.82 5.70 10.81
N SER A 6 -15.96 4.49 10.24
CA SER A 6 -15.42 3.25 10.86
C SER A 6 -13.88 3.17 10.90
N VAL A 7 -13.20 3.73 9.88
CA VAL A 7 -11.73 3.77 9.82
C VAL A 7 -11.20 4.86 10.74
N GLU A 8 -11.86 6.01 10.76
CA GLU A 8 -11.45 7.15 11.58
C GLU A 8 -11.67 6.88 13.06
N GLN A 9 -12.81 6.25 13.41
CA GLN A 9 -13.10 5.80 14.77
C GLN A 9 -12.13 4.68 15.18
N GLY A 10 -11.96 3.64 14.36
CA GLY A 10 -11.04 2.54 14.67
C GLY A 10 -9.57 2.96 14.73
N LEU A 11 -9.17 4.01 14.01
CA LEU A 11 -7.85 4.62 14.10
C LEU A 11 -7.74 5.46 15.37
N ALA A 12 -8.72 6.31 15.68
CA ALA A 12 -8.73 7.11 16.90
C ALA A 12 -8.72 6.22 18.17
N ASP A 13 -9.53 5.16 18.19
CA ASP A 13 -9.60 4.20 19.29
C ASP A 13 -8.28 3.41 19.45
N ALA A 14 -7.65 3.02 18.34
CA ALA A 14 -6.36 2.33 18.36
C ALA A 14 -5.23 3.26 18.84
N LEU A 15 -5.25 4.53 18.42
CA LEU A 15 -4.29 5.55 18.86
C LEU A 15 -4.44 5.84 20.36
N VAL A 16 -5.65 6.04 20.87
CA VAL A 16 -5.93 6.27 22.31
C VAL A 16 -5.45 5.10 23.17
N ALA A 17 -5.55 3.87 22.66
CA ALA A 17 -5.17 2.68 23.38
C ALA A 17 -3.70 2.26 23.16
N GLY A 18 -2.94 3.02 22.35
CA GLY A 18 -1.55 2.76 22.02
C GLY A 18 -0.63 2.93 23.22
N TYR A 19 -0.01 1.84 23.68
CA TYR A 19 1.08 1.88 24.64
C TYR A 19 2.13 0.88 24.22
N ALA A 20 3.21 1.38 23.62
CA ALA A 20 4.38 0.56 23.40
C ALA A 20 5.27 0.65 24.63
N ASP A 21 5.40 -0.46 25.33
CA ASP A 21 6.25 -0.70 26.50
C ASP A 21 7.76 -0.56 26.19
N GLY A 22 8.17 0.64 25.79
CA GLY A 22 9.54 1.00 25.41
C GLY A 22 9.89 0.76 23.94
N ALA A 23 8.91 0.57 23.04
CA ALA A 23 9.18 0.64 21.59
C ALA A 23 9.22 2.10 21.12
N ARG A 24 10.01 2.37 20.08
CA ARG A 24 10.03 3.70 19.46
C ARG A 24 8.76 3.94 18.65
N TRP A 25 8.20 5.13 18.79
CA TRP A 25 7.01 5.56 18.08
C TRP A 25 7.20 5.66 16.56
N TYR A 26 8.42 5.91 16.06
CA TYR A 26 8.71 5.92 14.61
C TYR A 26 10.18 5.63 14.33
N ASP A 27 10.49 5.14 13.12
CA ASP A 27 11.87 4.85 12.72
C ASP A 27 12.06 4.86 11.19
N GLN A 28 13.32 4.80 10.73
CA GLN A 28 13.75 5.08 9.36
C GLN A 28 13.22 4.11 8.28
N LYS A 29 12.86 2.87 8.65
CA LYS A 29 12.34 1.85 7.71
C LYS A 29 10.81 1.89 7.60
N VAL A 30 10.15 2.72 8.40
CA VAL A 30 8.71 2.90 8.37
C VAL A 30 8.38 3.82 7.20
N LEU A 31 7.83 3.23 6.15
CA LEU A 31 7.38 3.90 4.94
C LEU A 31 6.10 3.22 4.45
N PRO A 32 5.26 3.91 3.66
CA PRO A 32 3.96 3.37 3.27
C PRO A 32 4.02 1.96 2.67
N GLY A 33 4.89 1.73 1.68
CA GLY A 33 5.04 0.42 1.04
C GLY A 33 5.57 -0.66 1.99
N ASN A 34 6.58 -0.33 2.80
CA ASN A 34 7.14 -1.26 3.79
C ASN A 34 6.10 -1.66 4.84
N LEU A 35 5.31 -0.69 5.33
CA LEU A 35 4.25 -0.95 6.29
C LEU A 35 3.17 -1.85 5.70
N ALA A 36 2.77 -1.60 4.45
CA ALA A 36 1.78 -2.42 3.75
C ALA A 36 2.21 -3.89 3.62
N ILE A 37 3.49 -4.11 3.28
CA ILE A 37 4.09 -5.45 3.17
C ILE A 37 4.11 -6.15 4.53
N ILE A 38 4.56 -5.46 5.57
CA ILE A 38 4.64 -6.04 6.92
C ILE A 38 3.23 -6.29 7.49
N ALA A 39 2.28 -5.38 7.26
CA ALA A 39 0.88 -5.56 7.63
C ALA A 39 0.28 -6.80 6.95
N GLN A 40 0.54 -7.00 5.66
CA GLN A 40 0.11 -8.19 4.94
C GLN A 40 0.75 -9.47 5.47
N ALA A 41 2.06 -9.43 5.76
CA ALA A 41 2.74 -10.58 6.34
C ALA A 41 2.11 -10.98 7.67
N VAL A 42 1.79 -10.01 8.55
CA VAL A 42 1.10 -10.26 9.83
C VAL A 42 -0.33 -10.74 9.62
N ASP A 43 -1.06 -10.15 8.68
CA ASP A 43 -2.45 -10.50 8.38
C ASP A 43 -2.61 -11.95 7.92
N LEU A 44 -1.64 -12.44 7.13
CA LEU A 44 -1.55 -13.79 6.59
C LEU A 44 -0.83 -14.78 7.51
N LEU A 45 -0.33 -14.36 8.67
CA LEU A 45 0.23 -15.30 9.64
C LEU A 45 -0.87 -16.25 10.11
N ASP A 46 -0.61 -17.55 10.03
CA ASP A 46 -1.46 -18.57 10.65
C ASP A 46 -1.24 -18.55 12.17
N ILE A 47 -1.96 -17.66 12.84
CA ILE A 47 -1.91 -17.43 14.30
C ILE A 47 -2.45 -18.61 15.11
N ASN A 48 -3.10 -19.59 14.47
CA ASN A 48 -3.58 -20.81 15.15
C ASN A 48 -2.44 -21.77 15.53
N GLN A 49 -1.22 -21.54 15.04
CA GLN A 49 -0.03 -22.34 15.35
C GLN A 49 0.85 -21.73 16.47
N SER A 50 0.41 -20.64 17.11
CA SER A 50 1.19 -19.96 18.16
C SER A 50 0.43 -19.87 19.48
N ASP A 51 1.15 -20.00 20.60
CA ASP A 51 0.64 -19.82 21.97
C ASP A 51 -0.25 -18.57 22.08
N ASP A 52 -1.55 -18.77 22.27
CA ASP A 52 -2.54 -17.73 22.63
C ASP A 52 -2.57 -16.52 21.67
N GLY A 53 -2.25 -16.74 20.38
CA GLY A 53 -2.27 -15.72 19.32
C GLY A 53 -1.10 -14.73 19.32
N TRP A 54 -0.06 -14.97 20.13
CA TRP A 54 1.17 -14.15 20.13
C TRP A 54 2.18 -14.60 19.09
N PHE A 55 2.79 -13.65 18.39
CA PHE A 55 3.83 -13.89 17.41
C PHE A 55 5.06 -13.00 17.64
N THR A 56 6.18 -13.41 17.06
CA THR A 56 7.44 -12.65 17.06
C THR A 56 7.82 -12.22 15.65
N ARG A 57 8.77 -11.28 15.56
CA ARG A 57 9.37 -10.88 14.28
C ARG A 57 9.90 -12.06 13.46
N PHE A 58 10.35 -13.14 14.10
CA PHE A 58 10.89 -14.31 13.42
C PHE A 58 9.82 -15.12 12.69
N GLN A 59 8.59 -15.15 13.22
CA GLN A 59 7.46 -15.77 12.52
C GLN A 59 7.05 -14.93 11.30
N VAL A 60 7.02 -13.60 11.45
CA VAL A 60 6.79 -12.68 10.32
C VAL A 60 7.86 -12.85 9.25
N GLN A 61 9.14 -12.96 9.64
CA GLN A 61 10.27 -13.18 8.74
C GLN A 61 10.17 -14.49 7.95
N LYS A 62 9.61 -15.55 8.56
CA LYS A 62 9.42 -16.85 7.92
C LYS A 62 8.19 -16.91 7.03
N SER A 63 7.35 -15.87 6.99
CA SER A 63 6.17 -15.84 6.12
C SER A 63 6.60 -15.85 4.64
N ASN A 64 6.00 -16.75 3.86
CA ASN A 64 6.29 -16.89 2.43
C ASN A 64 5.98 -15.61 1.64
N SER A 65 4.97 -14.85 2.07
CA SER A 65 4.59 -13.55 1.51
C SER A 65 5.68 -12.50 1.66
N LEU A 66 6.42 -12.51 2.79
CA LEU A 66 7.48 -11.54 3.04
C LEU A 66 8.77 -11.90 2.29
N ASN A 67 9.17 -13.18 2.26
CA ASN A 67 10.39 -13.62 1.59
C ASN A 67 10.40 -13.27 0.08
N PHE A 68 9.27 -13.47 -0.61
CA PHE A 68 9.15 -13.12 -2.03
C PHE A 68 9.28 -11.61 -2.31
N VAL A 69 8.76 -10.77 -1.42
CA VAL A 69 8.82 -9.31 -1.56
C VAL A 69 10.20 -8.77 -1.16
N LEU A 70 10.84 -9.37 -0.15
CA LEU A 70 12.16 -8.98 0.32
C LEU A 70 13.28 -9.33 -0.66
N GLU A 71 13.27 -10.54 -1.24
CA GLU A 71 14.24 -10.93 -2.28
C GLU A 71 14.13 -10.02 -3.52
N ARG A 72 12.90 -9.62 -3.88
CA ARG A 72 12.59 -8.81 -5.05
C ARG A 72 12.90 -7.32 -4.88
N GLU A 73 12.57 -6.72 -3.74
CA GLU A 73 12.76 -5.27 -3.50
C GLU A 73 14.18 -4.92 -3.03
N TYR A 74 14.89 -5.84 -2.36
CA TYR A 74 16.21 -5.56 -1.80
C TYR A 74 17.35 -6.29 -2.55
N GLY A 75 17.04 -7.14 -3.52
CA GLY A 75 18.01 -7.73 -4.45
C GLY A 75 19.10 -8.60 -3.80
N LYS A 76 18.87 -9.08 -2.57
CA LYS A 76 19.83 -9.91 -1.84
C LYS A 76 19.37 -11.39 -1.85
N PRO A 77 20.19 -12.33 -2.35
CA PRO A 77 19.88 -13.74 -2.22
C PRO A 77 20.07 -14.19 -0.77
N SER A 78 19.12 -15.00 -0.29
CA SER A 78 19.06 -15.77 0.97
C SER A 78 19.52 -15.07 2.27
N LEU A 79 19.06 -15.61 3.39
CA LEU A 79 19.35 -15.12 4.75
C LEU A 79 20.83 -15.31 5.17
N ASP A 80 21.73 -15.67 4.23
CA ASP A 80 23.12 -16.09 4.49
C ASP A 80 24.13 -14.93 4.47
N ASN A 81 23.69 -13.69 4.24
CA ASN A 81 24.53 -12.49 4.38
C ASN A 81 24.17 -11.74 5.67
N GLU A 82 25.10 -11.69 6.64
CA GLU A 82 24.91 -11.02 7.94
C GLU A 82 24.45 -9.56 7.83
N ASN A 83 24.87 -8.84 6.78
CA ASN A 83 24.43 -7.46 6.52
C ASN A 83 22.99 -7.36 6.00
N ALA A 84 22.46 -8.43 5.40
CA ALA A 84 21.06 -8.52 4.99
C ALA A 84 20.15 -8.78 6.20
N ALA A 85 20.56 -9.72 7.06
CA ALA A 85 19.82 -10.10 8.27
C ALA A 85 19.53 -8.90 9.19
N ASN A 86 20.54 -8.03 9.42
CA ASN A 86 20.37 -6.83 10.24
C ASN A 86 19.43 -5.78 9.62
N GLU A 87 19.37 -5.70 8.29
CA GLU A 87 18.49 -4.76 7.60
C GLU A 87 17.04 -5.27 7.59
N TYR A 88 16.84 -6.57 7.38
CA TYR A 88 15.54 -7.22 7.51
C TYR A 88 15.00 -7.10 8.93
N ASP A 89 15.87 -7.29 9.91
CA ASP A 89 15.48 -7.16 11.30
C ASP A 89 14.94 -5.77 11.62
N LYS A 90 15.65 -4.73 11.15
CA LYS A 90 15.20 -3.34 11.31
C LYS A 90 13.89 -3.10 10.58
N LEU A 91 13.76 -3.57 9.33
CA LEU A 91 12.55 -3.39 8.55
C LEU A 91 11.33 -3.98 9.27
N ILE A 92 11.40 -5.23 9.71
CA ILE A 92 10.29 -5.92 10.37
C ILE A 92 10.02 -5.28 11.73
N SER A 93 11.05 -5.18 12.58
CA SER A 93 10.88 -4.72 13.96
C SER A 93 10.37 -3.28 14.05
N GLN A 94 10.83 -2.39 13.17
CA GLN A 94 10.40 -0.98 13.18
C GLN A 94 8.95 -0.83 12.73
N ASN A 95 8.52 -1.53 11.68
CA ASN A 95 7.12 -1.48 11.24
C ASN A 95 6.17 -2.12 12.26
N LEU A 96 6.54 -3.25 12.87
CA LEU A 96 5.77 -3.85 13.97
C LEU A 96 5.65 -2.91 15.18
N SER A 97 6.71 -2.16 15.49
CA SER A 97 6.68 -1.19 16.59
C SER A 97 5.68 -0.07 16.32
N VAL A 98 5.61 0.46 15.09
CA VAL A 98 4.63 1.48 14.73
C VAL A 98 3.20 0.95 14.78
N LEU A 99 2.95 -0.26 14.26
CA LEU A 99 1.63 -0.89 14.37
C LEU A 99 1.22 -1.12 15.82
N ALA A 100 2.16 -1.43 16.71
CA ALA A 100 1.90 -1.56 18.15
C ALA A 100 1.63 -0.21 18.84
N CYS A 101 2.46 0.82 18.57
CA CYS A 101 2.25 2.17 19.10
C CYS A 101 0.92 2.76 18.63
N ALA A 102 0.49 2.43 17.42
CA ALA A 102 -0.80 2.85 16.87
C ALA A 102 -1.99 1.99 17.34
N GLY A 103 -1.77 1.01 18.23
CA GLY A 103 -2.80 0.11 18.76
C GLY A 103 -3.40 -0.89 17.77
N VAL A 104 -2.82 -1.02 16.56
CA VAL A 104 -3.18 -2.08 15.61
C VAL A 104 -2.73 -3.44 16.14
N LEU A 105 -1.55 -3.46 16.75
CA LEU A 105 -1.02 -4.59 17.49
C LEU A 105 -0.96 -4.26 18.98
N GLU A 106 -1.03 -5.29 19.80
CA GLU A 106 -0.54 -5.27 21.17
C GLU A 106 0.93 -5.72 21.17
N SER A 107 1.75 -5.20 22.09
CA SER A 107 3.14 -5.62 22.22
C SER A 107 3.54 -5.92 23.65
N GLN A 108 4.40 -6.92 23.81
CA GLN A 108 5.00 -7.30 25.08
C GLN A 108 6.53 -7.37 24.94
N SER A 109 7.22 -6.60 25.79
CA SER A 109 8.66 -6.53 25.92
C SER A 109 9.20 -7.72 26.70
N GLY A 110 10.43 -8.08 26.39
CA GLY A 110 11.12 -9.24 26.94
C GLY A 110 12.35 -9.53 26.10
N LYS A 111 12.96 -10.72 26.30
CA LYS A 111 14.15 -11.15 25.54
C LYS A 111 13.91 -11.09 24.02
N CYS A 112 12.72 -11.46 23.58
CA CYS A 112 12.21 -11.20 22.24
C CYS A 112 10.85 -10.53 22.39
N ARG A 113 10.67 -9.37 21.78
CA ARG A 113 9.40 -8.65 21.78
C ARG A 113 8.35 -9.47 21.02
N ARG A 114 7.21 -9.70 21.65
CA ARG A 114 6.07 -10.41 21.07
C ARG A 114 4.97 -9.41 20.73
N TYR A 115 4.15 -9.77 19.77
CA TYR A 115 3.04 -8.99 19.28
C TYR A 115 1.80 -9.86 19.18
N ARG A 116 0.62 -9.25 19.30
CA ARG A 116 -0.67 -9.89 19.04
C ARG A 116 -1.55 -8.93 18.27
N VAL A 117 -2.39 -9.44 17.37
CA VAL A 117 -3.32 -8.57 16.63
C VAL A 117 -4.37 -8.05 17.58
N ARG A 118 -4.48 -6.73 17.71
CA ARG A 118 -5.47 -6.07 18.55
C ARG A 118 -6.63 -5.51 17.74
N ASN A 119 -6.34 -4.89 16.60
CA ASN A 119 -7.33 -4.33 15.70
C ASN A 119 -7.23 -4.96 14.30
N LYS A 120 -7.82 -6.15 14.15
CA LYS A 120 -7.85 -6.89 12.87
C LYS A 120 -8.49 -6.10 11.72
N PRO A 121 -9.62 -5.37 11.91
CA PRO A 121 -10.19 -4.55 10.84
C PRO A 121 -9.24 -3.49 10.28
N VAL A 122 -8.47 -2.81 11.13
CA VAL A 122 -7.46 -1.85 10.67
C VAL A 122 -6.29 -2.57 9.99
N LEU A 123 -5.82 -3.69 10.55
CA LEU A 123 -4.74 -4.49 9.96
C LEU A 123 -5.07 -4.96 8.54
N VAL A 124 -6.27 -5.48 8.30
CA VAL A 124 -6.75 -5.94 6.98
C VAL A 124 -6.77 -4.80 5.97
N LYS A 125 -7.15 -3.58 6.39
CA LYS A 125 -7.14 -2.39 5.51
C LYS A 125 -5.73 -1.95 5.13
N LEU A 126 -4.74 -2.15 6.01
CA LEU A 126 -3.34 -1.85 5.74
C LEU A 126 -2.66 -2.91 4.87
N SER A 127 -3.13 -4.17 4.98
CA SER A 127 -2.59 -5.36 4.31
C SER A 127 -2.41 -5.15 2.79
N GLY A 128 -1.16 -4.96 2.36
CA GLY A 128 -0.78 -4.83 0.95
C GLY A 128 -1.22 -3.53 0.27
N ASN A 129 -1.80 -2.58 1.01
CA ASN A 129 -2.30 -1.33 0.45
C ASN A 129 -1.42 -0.14 0.85
N GLU A 130 -0.49 0.23 -0.02
CA GLU A 130 0.44 1.34 0.20
C GLU A 130 -0.28 2.70 0.36
N SER A 131 -1.35 2.92 -0.40
CA SER A 131 -2.10 4.18 -0.34
C SER A 131 -2.82 4.36 0.99
N VAL A 132 -3.45 3.30 1.51
CA VAL A 132 -4.06 3.31 2.84
C VAL A 132 -2.99 3.44 3.92
N CYS A 133 -1.86 2.74 3.79
CA CYS A 133 -0.73 2.88 4.72
C CYS A 133 -0.14 4.30 4.75
N ARG A 134 -0.12 5.01 3.62
CA ARG A 134 0.31 6.42 3.57
C ARG A 134 -0.62 7.31 4.37
N VAL A 135 -1.94 7.20 4.16
CA VAL A 135 -2.94 7.96 4.92
C VAL A 135 -2.84 7.63 6.42
N PHE A 136 -2.71 6.35 6.75
CA PHE A 136 -2.52 5.88 8.12
C PHE A 136 -1.30 6.51 8.77
N LEU A 137 -0.12 6.47 8.11
CA LEU A 137 1.11 7.02 8.66
C LEU A 137 1.03 8.53 8.85
N ILE A 138 0.43 9.28 7.92
CA ILE A 138 0.23 10.73 8.05
C ILE A 138 -0.60 11.05 9.30
N LYS A 139 -1.72 10.33 9.50
CA LYS A 139 -2.59 10.50 10.67
C LYS A 139 -1.89 10.10 11.97
N TYR A 140 -1.20 8.96 11.99
CA TYR A 140 -0.44 8.46 13.13
C TYR A 140 0.69 9.41 13.55
N ILE A 141 1.45 9.93 12.59
CA ILE A 141 2.53 10.89 12.84
C ILE A 141 1.96 12.16 13.45
N ARG A 142 0.88 12.71 12.86
CA ARG A 142 0.22 13.91 13.39
C ARG A 142 -0.21 13.70 14.84
N TRP A 143 -0.96 12.64 15.11
CA TRP A 143 -1.40 12.30 16.47
C TRP A 143 -0.22 12.17 17.45
N SER A 144 0.87 11.51 17.04
CA SER A 144 2.05 11.36 17.88
C SER A 144 2.69 12.71 18.21
N LEU A 145 2.89 13.57 17.21
CA LEU A 145 3.48 14.89 17.39
C LEU A 145 2.58 15.84 18.18
N GLU A 146 1.26 15.71 18.07
CA GLU A 146 0.30 16.43 18.91
C GLU A 146 0.40 15.99 20.38
N ASN A 147 0.49 14.68 20.66
CA ASN A 147 0.70 14.18 22.04
C ASN A 147 2.04 14.57 22.64
N PHE A 148 3.07 14.78 21.82
CA PHE A 148 4.34 15.33 22.27
C PHE A 148 4.32 16.85 22.45
N ASN A 149 3.17 17.52 22.26
CA ASN A 149 3.05 18.98 22.20
C ASN A 149 4.03 19.63 21.20
N TRP A 150 4.40 18.89 20.14
CA TRP A 150 5.43 19.30 19.18
C TRP A 150 4.84 19.80 17.86
N TRP A 151 3.55 19.57 17.61
CA TRP A 151 2.87 19.90 16.36
C TRP A 151 3.00 21.37 15.93
N GLN A 152 3.10 22.31 16.88
CA GLN A 152 3.32 23.74 16.57
C GLN A 152 4.56 23.97 15.68
N ASN A 153 5.61 23.15 15.81
CA ASN A 153 6.78 23.25 14.94
C ASN A 153 6.45 22.93 13.47
N ILE A 154 5.54 21.99 13.23
CA ILE A 154 5.03 21.66 11.89
C ILE A 154 4.18 22.80 11.35
N GLU A 155 3.27 23.35 12.15
CA GLU A 155 2.42 24.47 11.73
C GLU A 155 3.24 25.72 11.38
N ASN A 156 4.25 26.03 12.19
CA ASN A 156 5.17 27.13 11.90
C ASN A 156 5.92 26.90 10.57
N TYR A 157 6.31 25.66 10.28
CA TYR A 157 6.95 25.33 9.01
C TYR A 157 5.98 25.40 7.82
N ILE A 158 4.74 24.91 7.98
CA ILE A 158 3.69 24.95 6.94
C ILE A 158 3.34 26.39 6.56
N ASN A 159 3.26 27.29 7.55
CA ASN A 159 2.92 28.70 7.33
C ASN A 159 4.15 29.60 7.08
N GLY A 160 5.35 29.00 7.04
CA GLY A 160 6.62 29.72 6.87
C GLY A 160 7.00 29.97 5.41
N GLN A 161 8.25 30.40 5.21
CA GLN A 161 8.78 30.71 3.87
C GLN A 161 9.44 29.50 3.19
N HIS A 162 9.60 28.38 3.91
CA HIS A 162 10.22 27.15 3.43
C HIS A 162 11.65 27.34 2.92
N THR A 163 12.44 28.15 3.62
CA THR A 163 13.86 28.31 3.36
C THR A 163 14.67 27.11 3.86
N ASN A 164 15.94 27.01 3.46
CA ASN A 164 16.83 26.01 4.04
C ASN A 164 17.01 26.21 5.56
N ASP A 165 16.98 27.45 6.04
CA ASP A 165 17.13 27.76 7.46
C ASP A 165 15.89 27.34 8.26
N ASP A 166 14.69 27.51 7.70
CA ASP A 166 13.44 26.98 8.28
C ASP A 166 13.52 25.45 8.42
N MET A 167 13.97 24.76 7.37
CA MET A 167 14.14 23.30 7.37
C MET A 167 15.19 22.83 8.39
N GLN A 168 16.33 23.53 8.50
CA GLN A 168 17.35 23.19 9.50
C GLN A 168 16.86 23.44 10.93
N THR A 169 16.09 24.51 11.14
CA THR A 169 15.48 24.82 12.44
C THR A 169 14.52 23.72 12.86
N LEU A 170 13.60 23.33 11.96
CA LEU A 170 12.67 22.23 12.19
C LEU A 170 13.41 20.91 12.46
N LYS A 171 14.45 20.61 11.69
CA LYS A 171 15.27 19.40 11.86
C LYS A 171 15.99 19.37 13.21
N ARG A 172 16.51 20.49 13.69
CA ARG A 172 17.14 20.60 15.03
C ARG A 172 16.12 20.37 16.13
N ALA A 173 14.95 21.00 16.03
CA ALA A 173 13.85 20.79 16.97
C ALA A 173 13.40 19.32 16.98
N PHE A 174 13.38 18.66 15.82
CA PHE A 174 13.07 17.23 15.74
C PHE A 174 14.15 16.35 16.36
N CYS A 175 15.44 16.70 16.22
CA CYS A 175 16.49 15.96 16.94
C CYS A 175 16.29 16.04 18.45
N ALA A 176 16.00 17.23 18.99
CA ALA A 176 15.74 17.42 20.42
C ALA A 176 14.57 16.56 20.89
N LEU A 177 13.44 16.56 20.16
CA LEU A 177 12.30 15.69 20.43
C LEU A 177 12.71 14.21 20.47
N MET A 178 13.45 13.74 19.47
CA MET A 178 13.83 12.32 19.43
C MET A 178 14.73 11.92 20.60
N VAL A 179 15.64 12.79 21.02
CA VAL A 179 16.50 12.56 22.20
C VAL A 179 15.66 12.51 23.48
N GLU A 180 14.70 13.42 23.65
CA GLU A 180 13.75 13.41 24.77
C GLU A 180 12.93 12.11 24.83
N GLN A 181 12.49 11.61 23.67
CA GLN A 181 11.82 10.32 23.52
C GLN A 181 12.76 9.10 23.65
N GLY A 182 14.01 9.31 24.10
CA GLY A 182 14.96 8.26 24.45
C GLY A 182 15.84 7.77 23.30
N LEU A 183 15.89 8.46 22.15
CA LEU A 183 16.83 8.14 21.08
C LEU A 183 18.28 8.32 21.55
N GLY A 184 19.14 7.33 21.31
CA GLY A 184 20.54 7.36 21.72
C GLY A 184 20.84 6.78 23.11
N SER A 185 19.82 6.48 23.92
CA SER A 185 19.93 5.83 25.24
C SER A 185 20.64 4.46 25.23
N ARG A 186 20.85 3.87 24.05
CA ARG A 186 21.52 2.58 23.83
C ARG A 186 22.93 2.70 23.22
N GLY A 187 23.62 3.82 23.44
CA GLY A 187 25.04 3.98 23.04
C GLY A 187 25.26 4.42 21.59
N ALA A 188 24.31 5.13 20.98
CA ALA A 188 24.52 5.73 19.66
C ALA A 188 25.57 6.85 19.77
N LYS A 189 26.64 6.79 18.94
CA LYS A 189 27.70 7.81 18.92
C LYS A 189 27.20 9.23 18.58
N ASP A 190 26.09 9.34 17.85
CA ASP A 190 25.45 10.62 17.51
C ASP A 190 23.93 10.43 17.30
N PRO A 191 23.09 10.76 18.31
CA PRO A 191 21.64 10.67 18.23
C PRO A 191 21.03 11.55 17.12
N CYS A 192 21.64 12.70 16.79
CA CYS A 192 21.12 13.58 15.76
C CYS A 192 21.32 13.02 14.34
N VAL A 193 22.34 12.18 14.12
CA VAL A 193 22.48 11.47 12.84
C VAL A 193 21.35 10.46 12.64
N GLU A 194 20.97 9.73 13.70
CA GLU A 194 19.84 8.79 13.65
C GLU A 194 18.51 9.54 13.50
N ALA A 195 18.29 10.59 14.30
CA ALA A 195 17.12 11.46 14.18
C ALA A 195 16.98 12.07 12.78
N SER A 196 18.10 12.45 12.15
CA SER A 196 18.11 12.99 10.78
C SER A 196 17.58 11.98 9.74
N ARG A 197 17.85 10.68 9.91
CA ARG A 197 17.34 9.64 9.00
C ARG A 197 15.83 9.49 9.15
N ILE A 198 15.35 9.51 10.38
CA ILE A 198 13.93 9.42 10.73
C ILE A 198 13.18 10.68 10.26
N PHE A 199 13.77 11.86 10.49
CA PHE A 199 13.19 13.16 10.14
C PHE A 199 12.71 13.21 8.69
N SER A 200 13.54 12.80 7.73
CA SER A 200 13.19 12.80 6.32
C SER A 200 11.96 11.94 5.99
N LYS A 201 11.72 10.86 6.75
CA LYS A 201 10.58 9.96 6.56
C LYS A 201 9.30 10.55 7.13
N VAL A 202 9.42 11.25 8.25
CA VAL A 202 8.33 11.96 8.91
C VAL A 202 7.92 13.22 8.12
N ILE A 203 8.86 14.13 7.89
CA ILE A 203 8.55 15.45 7.31
C ILE A 203 8.04 15.35 5.88
N ASN A 204 8.55 14.40 5.08
CA ASN A 204 8.10 14.27 3.69
C ASN A 204 6.66 13.76 3.59
N LEU A 205 6.20 12.92 4.53
CA LEU A 205 4.79 12.49 4.58
C LEU A 205 3.86 13.67 4.93
N ILE A 206 4.26 14.50 5.89
CA ILE A 206 3.52 15.71 6.26
C ILE A 206 3.53 16.71 5.09
N ALA A 207 4.70 16.98 4.52
CA ALA A 207 4.87 17.92 3.42
C ALA A 207 4.05 17.52 2.18
N TYR A 208 3.96 16.21 1.88
CA TYR A 208 3.07 15.67 0.86
C TYR A 208 1.59 15.99 1.15
N GLN A 209 1.13 15.82 2.40
CA GLN A 209 -0.26 16.08 2.79
C GLN A 209 -0.66 17.56 2.66
N TYR A 210 0.24 18.47 3.02
CA TYR A 210 -0.04 19.91 3.04
C TYR A 210 0.44 20.64 1.77
N MET A 211 0.98 19.90 0.79
CA MET A 211 1.50 20.46 -0.46
C MET A 211 2.56 21.56 -0.22
N VAL A 212 3.43 21.36 0.78
CA VAL A 212 4.57 22.24 1.09
C VAL A 212 5.89 21.55 0.76
N PRO A 213 7.01 22.29 0.59
CA PRO A 213 8.31 21.68 0.34
C PRO A 213 8.76 20.73 1.46
N GLY A 214 9.22 19.54 1.08
CA GLY A 214 9.84 18.57 1.99
C GLY A 214 11.37 18.73 2.07
N VAL A 215 12.05 17.66 2.47
CA VAL A 215 13.52 17.59 2.52
C VAL A 215 14.07 16.49 1.60
N GLU A 216 15.09 16.83 0.84
CA GLU A 216 15.87 15.88 0.06
C GLU A 216 17.37 16.11 0.30
N ARG A 217 18.10 15.04 0.64
CA ARG A 217 19.56 15.08 0.88
C ARG A 217 19.98 16.19 1.87
N GLY A 218 19.12 16.49 2.83
CA GLY A 218 19.35 17.52 3.86
C GLY A 218 19.11 18.95 3.41
N LYS A 219 18.57 19.18 2.20
CA LYS A 219 18.16 20.49 1.69
C LYS A 219 16.65 20.53 1.51
N VAL A 220 16.07 21.73 1.63
CA VAL A 220 14.66 21.92 1.30
C VAL A 220 14.42 21.62 -0.17
N MET A 221 13.33 20.92 -0.47
CA MET A 221 12.91 20.63 -1.83
C MET A 221 12.44 21.92 -2.52
N LYS A 222 12.52 21.97 -3.85
CA LYS A 222 11.96 23.10 -4.61
C LYS A 222 10.44 23.01 -4.78
N GLN A 223 9.90 21.80 -4.64
CA GLN A 223 8.51 21.46 -4.85
C GLN A 223 8.08 20.50 -3.74
N PRO A 224 6.76 20.38 -3.48
CA PRO A 224 6.25 19.38 -2.55
C PRO A 224 6.68 17.95 -2.96
N PRO A 225 6.88 17.04 -2.00
CA PRO A 225 7.17 15.64 -2.31
C PRO A 225 6.03 15.03 -3.14
N SER A 226 6.40 14.19 -4.11
CA SER A 226 5.45 13.34 -4.83
C SER A 226 5.23 12.02 -4.09
N SER A 227 4.26 11.19 -4.52
CA SER A 227 4.10 9.83 -4.00
C SER A 227 5.37 8.99 -4.19
N TYR A 228 6.11 9.21 -5.29
CA TYR A 228 7.38 8.54 -5.56
C TYR A 228 8.45 8.91 -4.52
N ASP A 229 8.48 10.15 -4.06
CA ASP A 229 9.44 10.63 -3.06
C ASP A 229 9.28 9.96 -1.68
N LEU A 230 8.13 9.34 -1.42
CA LEU A 230 7.79 8.65 -0.18
C LEU A 230 8.20 7.17 -0.19
N THR A 231 8.69 6.64 -1.31
CA THR A 231 9.09 5.23 -1.44
C THR A 231 10.49 4.96 -0.90
N TYR A 232 10.75 3.73 -0.42
CA TYR A 232 12.05 3.34 0.13
C TYR A 232 13.12 3.21 -0.96
N ASN A 233 12.74 2.60 -2.11
CA ASN A 233 13.62 2.30 -3.23
C ASN A 233 13.85 3.52 -4.14
N ARG A 234 14.45 4.57 -3.57
CA ARG A 234 15.12 5.59 -4.39
C ARG A 234 16.37 4.95 -4.98
N PRO A 235 16.57 4.94 -6.32
CA PRO A 235 17.82 4.53 -6.91
C PRO A 235 18.96 5.38 -6.34
N ASN A 236 19.76 4.80 -5.47
CA ASN A 236 20.82 5.50 -4.77
C ASN A 236 21.98 5.67 -5.76
N PHE A 237 22.25 6.90 -6.22
CA PHE A 237 23.28 7.19 -7.22
C PHE A 237 24.69 6.70 -6.80
N ARG A 238 24.90 6.43 -5.50
CA ARG A 238 26.11 5.86 -4.92
C ARG A 238 26.15 4.32 -4.97
N ASP A 239 25.02 3.63 -4.72
CA ASP A 239 24.89 2.17 -4.96
C ASP A 239 24.91 1.84 -6.46
N TYR A 240 24.61 2.83 -7.31
CA TYR A 240 24.72 2.78 -8.76
C TYR A 240 26.15 2.57 -9.30
N ARG A 241 27.18 2.76 -8.45
CA ARG A 241 28.60 2.56 -8.82
C ARG A 241 29.14 1.18 -8.45
N THR A 242 28.56 0.51 -7.46
CA THR A 242 29.08 -0.75 -6.89
C THR A 242 28.41 -2.00 -7.48
N GLY A 243 27.21 -1.88 -8.06
CA GLY A 243 26.45 -3.01 -8.62
C GLY A 243 26.51 -3.19 -10.13
N LYS A 244 27.50 -2.63 -10.85
CA LYS A 244 27.53 -2.70 -12.32
C LYS A 244 28.18 -4.02 -12.80
N PRO A 245 27.49 -4.89 -13.57
CA PRO A 245 28.17 -5.87 -14.41
C PRO A 245 29.03 -5.09 -15.40
N LYS A 246 30.35 -5.35 -15.43
CA LYS A 246 31.34 -4.60 -16.22
C LYS A 246 31.10 -4.62 -17.74
N ASN A 247 30.09 -5.34 -18.24
CA ASN A 247 29.87 -5.62 -19.66
C ASN A 247 28.59 -5.02 -20.28
N LYS A 248 27.79 -4.21 -19.56
CA LYS A 248 26.58 -3.59 -20.13
C LYS A 248 26.62 -2.06 -20.12
N THR A 249 26.11 -1.45 -21.19
CA THR A 249 26.04 0.01 -21.33
C THR A 249 24.87 0.57 -20.52
N ARG A 250 24.93 1.87 -20.19
CA ARG A 250 23.91 2.55 -19.37
C ARG A 250 22.49 2.38 -19.94
N LYS A 251 22.35 2.46 -21.26
CA LYS A 251 21.06 2.40 -21.96
C LYS A 251 20.40 1.03 -21.83
N GLU A 252 21.18 -0.03 -21.99
CA GLU A 252 20.70 -1.43 -21.89
C GLU A 252 20.26 -1.80 -20.47
N TYR A 253 20.90 -1.24 -19.45
CA TYR A 253 20.54 -1.50 -18.05
C TYR A 253 19.29 -0.73 -17.60
N TYR A 254 19.11 0.52 -18.05
CA TYR A 254 17.85 1.24 -17.86
C TYR A 254 16.68 0.52 -18.54
N GLN A 255 16.90 -0.05 -19.73
CA GLN A 255 15.90 -0.88 -20.41
C GLN A 255 15.53 -2.12 -19.60
N ILE A 256 16.49 -2.76 -18.91
CA ILE A 256 16.25 -3.91 -18.04
C ILE A 256 15.45 -3.51 -16.79
N LEU A 257 15.75 -2.37 -16.16
CA LEU A 257 15.02 -1.87 -14.99
C LEU A 257 13.58 -1.44 -15.33
N GLU A 258 13.40 -0.81 -16.49
CA GLU A 258 12.08 -0.48 -17.03
C GLU A 258 11.27 -1.76 -17.32
N ASN A 259 11.90 -2.78 -17.89
CA ASN A 259 11.30 -4.10 -18.07
C ASN A 259 10.96 -4.81 -16.74
N GLN A 260 11.73 -4.57 -15.67
CA GLN A 260 11.47 -5.11 -14.33
C GLN A 260 10.31 -4.40 -13.62
N ALA A 261 10.19 -3.07 -13.75
CA ALA A 261 9.04 -2.31 -13.26
C ALA A 261 7.74 -2.66 -14.02
N VAL A 262 7.84 -2.90 -15.32
CA VAL A 262 6.76 -3.47 -16.14
C VAL A 262 6.40 -4.88 -15.63
N GLY A 263 7.38 -5.70 -15.27
CA GLY A 263 7.19 -7.01 -14.65
C GLY A 263 6.47 -6.99 -13.30
N GLN A 264 6.76 -6.02 -12.42
CA GLN A 264 6.03 -5.85 -11.15
C GLN A 264 4.57 -5.43 -11.35
N ARG A 265 4.32 -4.48 -12.25
CA ARG A 265 2.95 -4.10 -12.67
C ARG A 265 2.22 -5.25 -13.35
N GLN A 266 2.94 -6.14 -14.03
CA GLN A 266 2.38 -7.36 -14.61
C GLN A 266 2.09 -8.42 -13.53
N THR A 267 2.89 -8.48 -12.46
CA THR A 267 2.72 -9.45 -11.36
C THR A 267 1.48 -9.13 -10.51
N ILE A 268 1.28 -7.85 -10.16
CA ILE A 268 0.07 -7.39 -9.44
C ILE A 268 -1.18 -7.65 -10.29
N LEU A 269 -1.11 -7.33 -11.59
CA LEU A 269 -2.19 -7.60 -12.54
C LEU A 269 -2.48 -9.09 -12.71
N ASN A 270 -1.44 -9.92 -12.81
CA ASN A 270 -1.60 -11.37 -12.90
C ASN A 270 -2.19 -11.93 -11.60
N SER A 271 -1.87 -11.34 -10.44
CA SER A 271 -2.46 -11.71 -9.15
C SER A 271 -3.94 -11.32 -9.08
N ALA A 272 -4.32 -10.10 -9.50
CA ALA A 272 -5.71 -9.66 -9.59
C ALA A 272 -6.53 -10.55 -10.55
N LYS A 273 -5.99 -10.83 -11.76
CA LYS A 273 -6.60 -11.75 -12.72
C LYS A 273 -6.71 -13.16 -12.15
N LYS A 274 -5.68 -13.66 -11.47
CA LYS A 274 -5.73 -14.97 -10.82
C LYS A 274 -6.82 -15.01 -9.76
N LYS A 275 -6.94 -13.98 -8.91
CA LYS A 275 -7.97 -13.90 -7.86
C LYS A 275 -9.39 -13.98 -8.45
N VAL A 276 -9.68 -13.22 -9.51
CA VAL A 276 -10.99 -13.27 -10.20
C VAL A 276 -11.23 -14.64 -10.85
N ARG A 277 -10.21 -15.22 -11.47
CA ARG A 277 -10.30 -16.57 -12.07
C ARG A 277 -10.60 -17.64 -11.03
N ASP A 278 -9.88 -17.62 -9.92
CA ASP A 278 -10.00 -18.61 -8.85
C ASP A 278 -11.36 -18.46 -8.15
N TYR A 279 -11.83 -17.22 -7.94
CA TYR A 279 -13.13 -16.90 -7.35
C TYR A 279 -14.30 -17.47 -8.17
N HIS A 280 -14.25 -17.30 -9.50
CA HIS A 280 -15.31 -17.76 -10.39
C HIS A 280 -15.18 -19.22 -10.82
N ALA A 281 -14.09 -19.91 -10.45
CA ALA A 281 -13.85 -21.33 -10.68
C ALA A 281 -14.08 -21.80 -12.15
N GLY A 282 -13.84 -20.92 -13.12
CA GLY A 282 -14.05 -21.19 -14.54
C GLY A 282 -15.50 -21.04 -15.03
N ILE A 283 -16.38 -20.39 -14.26
CA ILE A 283 -17.73 -20.01 -14.65
C ILE A 283 -17.69 -18.58 -15.23
N SER A 284 -18.39 -18.34 -16.35
CA SER A 284 -18.47 -17.00 -16.94
C SER A 284 -19.45 -16.12 -16.16
N GLU A 285 -19.06 -14.87 -15.89
CA GLU A 285 -19.91 -13.87 -15.24
C GLU A 285 -21.05 -13.41 -16.18
N VAL A 286 -20.87 -13.49 -17.50
CA VAL A 286 -21.90 -13.11 -18.48
C VAL A 286 -22.93 -14.23 -18.70
N GLY A 287 -22.64 -15.43 -18.18
CA GLY A 287 -23.40 -16.65 -18.43
C GLY A 287 -23.03 -17.26 -19.78
N ASP A 288 -22.94 -18.58 -19.84
CA ASP A 288 -22.65 -19.33 -21.06
C ASP A 288 -23.44 -20.64 -21.04
N THR A 289 -24.12 -20.96 -22.15
CA THR A 289 -24.88 -22.21 -22.31
C THR A 289 -24.08 -23.30 -23.01
N THR A 290 -22.87 -22.99 -23.51
CA THR A 290 -22.05 -23.93 -24.28
C THR A 290 -21.24 -24.89 -23.40
N GLY A 291 -21.18 -24.65 -22.09
CA GLY A 291 -20.43 -25.46 -21.13
C GLY A 291 -18.91 -25.22 -21.18
N ILE A 292 -18.47 -24.17 -21.88
CA ILE A 292 -17.06 -23.82 -22.02
C ILE A 292 -16.62 -23.05 -20.77
N LYS A 293 -15.46 -23.44 -20.21
CA LYS A 293 -14.92 -22.76 -19.04
C LYS A 293 -14.47 -21.34 -19.36
N ALA A 294 -14.77 -20.41 -18.47
CA ALA A 294 -14.23 -19.06 -18.47
C ALA A 294 -12.73 -19.07 -18.12
N SER A 295 -11.88 -19.04 -19.14
CA SER A 295 -10.43 -19.00 -18.99
C SER A 295 -9.84 -17.60 -19.17
N HIS A 296 -10.62 -16.65 -19.68
CA HIS A 296 -10.18 -15.28 -19.96
C HIS A 296 -10.66 -14.32 -18.88
N ILE A 297 -9.72 -13.60 -18.27
CA ILE A 297 -10.04 -12.46 -17.39
C ILE A 297 -9.82 -11.17 -18.17
N HIS A 298 -10.94 -10.57 -18.55
CA HIS A 298 -11.04 -9.39 -19.37
C HIS A 298 -11.07 -8.12 -18.51
N HIS A 299 -10.48 -7.05 -19.02
CA HIS A 299 -10.60 -5.71 -18.44
C HIS A 299 -11.79 -5.02 -19.08
N ILE A 300 -12.87 -4.78 -18.33
CA ILE A 300 -14.09 -4.14 -18.85
C ILE A 300 -13.76 -2.77 -19.45
N PHE A 301 -13.00 -1.96 -18.71
CA PHE A 301 -12.29 -0.79 -19.21
C PHE A 301 -10.83 -1.13 -19.47
N PRO A 302 -10.34 -0.99 -20.72
CA PRO A 302 -9.04 -1.50 -21.12
C PRO A 302 -7.90 -0.77 -20.40
N ALA A 303 -6.97 -1.55 -19.87
CA ALA A 303 -5.86 -1.04 -19.06
C ALA A 303 -4.93 -0.06 -19.79
N SER A 304 -4.92 -0.07 -21.13
CA SER A 304 -4.16 0.89 -21.95
C SER A 304 -4.76 2.30 -21.89
N GLN A 305 -6.09 2.41 -21.77
CA GLN A 305 -6.81 3.68 -21.73
C GLN A 305 -7.11 4.12 -20.29
N PHE A 306 -7.31 3.15 -19.38
CA PHE A 306 -7.64 3.40 -17.98
C PHE A 306 -6.62 2.73 -17.04
N PRO A 307 -5.35 3.21 -16.96
CA PRO A 307 -4.31 2.59 -16.15
C PRO A 307 -4.64 2.53 -14.65
N ALA A 308 -5.44 3.47 -14.15
CA ALA A 308 -5.87 3.53 -12.75
C ALA A 308 -6.82 2.38 -12.35
N LEU A 309 -7.48 1.73 -13.34
CA LEU A 309 -8.41 0.62 -13.13
C LEU A 309 -7.77 -0.75 -13.40
N LYS A 310 -6.46 -0.80 -13.63
CA LYS A 310 -5.76 -1.97 -14.18
C LYS A 310 -5.72 -3.17 -13.22
N ASP A 311 -5.75 -2.91 -11.92
CA ASP A 311 -5.70 -3.89 -10.83
C ASP A 311 -6.99 -3.92 -9.97
N THR A 312 -7.98 -3.08 -10.30
CA THR A 312 -9.30 -3.08 -9.67
C THR A 312 -10.07 -4.34 -10.04
N LEU A 313 -10.45 -5.16 -9.05
CA LEU A 313 -11.15 -6.43 -9.28
C LEU A 313 -12.52 -6.22 -9.94
N GLU A 314 -13.16 -5.12 -9.60
CA GLU A 314 -14.45 -4.66 -10.12
C GLU A 314 -14.37 -4.24 -11.60
N ASN A 315 -13.17 -4.01 -12.14
CA ASN A 315 -12.93 -3.77 -13.56
C ASN A 315 -12.53 -5.06 -14.33
N LEU A 316 -12.45 -6.20 -13.64
CA LEU A 316 -12.07 -7.49 -14.24
C LEU A 316 -13.29 -8.40 -14.33
N ILE A 317 -13.49 -9.04 -15.48
CA ILE A 317 -14.62 -9.96 -15.69
C ILE A 317 -14.17 -11.30 -16.30
N ALA A 318 -14.70 -12.40 -15.78
CA ALA A 318 -14.46 -13.76 -16.25
C ALA A 318 -15.35 -14.09 -17.44
N LEU A 319 -14.72 -14.37 -18.58
CA LEU A 319 -15.36 -14.65 -19.86
C LEU A 319 -14.86 -15.98 -20.45
N THR A 320 -15.69 -16.63 -21.26
CA THR A 320 -15.25 -17.70 -22.15
C THR A 320 -14.35 -17.14 -23.27
N PRO A 321 -13.54 -17.98 -23.95
CA PRO A 321 -12.78 -17.54 -25.12
C PRO A 321 -13.65 -16.90 -26.21
N GLY A 322 -14.86 -17.44 -26.43
CA GLY A 322 -15.82 -16.91 -27.40
C GLY A 322 -16.32 -15.52 -27.03
N GLN A 323 -16.73 -15.32 -25.78
CA GLN A 323 -17.14 -14.00 -25.27
C GLN A 323 -16.00 -12.99 -25.33
N HIS A 324 -14.78 -13.39 -24.97
CA HIS A 324 -13.63 -12.50 -24.98
C HIS A 324 -13.21 -12.07 -26.40
N LEU A 325 -13.08 -13.01 -27.34
CA LEU A 325 -12.53 -12.74 -28.69
C LEU A 325 -13.60 -12.48 -29.75
N GLY A 326 -14.86 -12.84 -29.49
CA GLY A 326 -15.98 -12.66 -30.41
C GLY A 326 -16.87 -11.49 -30.04
N GLU A 327 -17.12 -11.27 -28.75
CA GLU A 327 -18.08 -10.25 -28.27
C GLU A 327 -17.39 -9.01 -27.72
N ALA A 328 -16.45 -9.17 -26.76
CA ALA A 328 -15.73 -8.04 -26.18
C ALA A 328 -14.79 -7.35 -27.15
N HIS A 329 -14.21 -8.12 -28.07
CA HIS A 329 -13.26 -7.65 -29.07
C HIS A 329 -13.78 -7.99 -30.47
N PRO A 330 -14.54 -7.10 -31.14
CA PRO A 330 -15.09 -7.37 -32.47
C PRO A 330 -14.00 -7.84 -33.45
N ASN A 331 -14.27 -8.92 -34.18
CA ASN A 331 -13.32 -9.56 -35.09
C ASN A 331 -11.99 -9.98 -34.45
N GLY A 332 -11.96 -10.22 -33.13
CA GLY A 332 -10.75 -10.58 -32.38
C GLY A 332 -9.78 -9.42 -32.18
N ASN A 333 -10.17 -8.18 -32.49
CA ASN A 333 -9.30 -7.02 -32.34
C ASN A 333 -9.21 -6.57 -30.87
N THR A 334 -8.18 -7.04 -30.17
CA THR A 334 -7.95 -6.77 -28.73
C THR A 334 -7.64 -5.31 -28.39
N THR A 335 -7.51 -4.43 -29.39
CA THR A 335 -7.31 -2.99 -29.18
C THR A 335 -8.62 -2.20 -29.05
N ILE A 336 -9.75 -2.80 -29.44
CA ILE A 336 -11.07 -2.18 -29.43
C ILE A 336 -11.97 -2.99 -28.51
N VAL A 337 -12.75 -2.32 -27.66
CA VAL A 337 -13.78 -2.95 -26.83
C VAL A 337 -15.15 -2.63 -27.44
N ASP A 338 -15.99 -3.63 -27.63
CA ASP A 338 -17.37 -3.41 -28.09
C ASP A 338 -18.18 -2.66 -27.02
N PRO A 339 -18.72 -1.47 -27.34
CA PRO A 339 -19.39 -0.66 -26.33
C PRO A 339 -20.70 -1.26 -25.79
N MET A 340 -21.43 -2.03 -26.59
CA MET A 340 -22.64 -2.75 -26.14
C MET A 340 -22.27 -3.89 -25.20
N PHE A 341 -21.28 -4.68 -25.57
CA PHE A 341 -20.81 -5.78 -24.75
C PHE A 341 -20.12 -5.29 -23.47
N GLN A 342 -19.42 -4.15 -23.51
CA GLN A 342 -18.88 -3.49 -22.31
C GLN A 342 -19.98 -3.19 -21.30
N ARG A 343 -21.11 -2.62 -21.75
CA ARG A 343 -22.26 -2.36 -20.88
C ARG A 343 -22.88 -3.64 -20.31
N ILE A 344 -22.96 -4.71 -21.11
CA ILE A 344 -23.39 -6.03 -20.64
C ILE A 344 -22.43 -6.55 -19.55
N CYS A 345 -21.12 -6.43 -19.77
CA CYS A 345 -20.11 -6.81 -18.79
C CYS A 345 -20.29 -6.04 -17.48
N LEU A 346 -20.53 -4.73 -17.52
CA LEU A 346 -20.78 -3.93 -16.32
C LEU A 346 -22.03 -4.38 -15.57
N ALA A 347 -23.13 -4.61 -16.28
CA ALA A 347 -24.37 -5.11 -15.67
C ALA A 347 -24.17 -6.48 -14.99
N ARG A 348 -23.47 -7.40 -15.66
CA ARG A 348 -23.18 -8.74 -15.15
C ARG A 348 -22.18 -8.71 -13.99
N LYS A 349 -21.19 -7.82 -14.07
CA LYS A 349 -20.24 -7.62 -12.97
C LYS A 349 -20.95 -7.12 -11.72
N LEU A 350 -21.93 -6.22 -11.86
CA LEU A 350 -22.73 -5.72 -10.74
C LEU A 350 -23.51 -6.85 -10.02
N GLU A 351 -24.01 -7.86 -10.74
CA GLU A 351 -24.63 -9.04 -10.12
C GLU A 351 -23.64 -9.85 -9.26
N SER A 352 -22.41 -10.02 -9.76
CA SER A 352 -21.35 -10.71 -9.01
C SER A 352 -20.91 -9.90 -7.79
N ILE A 353 -20.84 -8.57 -7.92
CA ILE A 353 -20.57 -7.67 -6.80
C ILE A 353 -21.68 -7.77 -5.76
N LYS A 354 -22.95 -7.76 -6.18
CA LYS A 354 -24.10 -7.92 -5.29
C LYS A 354 -24.00 -9.22 -4.49
N THR A 355 -23.74 -10.33 -5.18
CA THR A 355 -23.59 -11.64 -4.54
C THR A 355 -22.48 -11.63 -3.49
N SER A 356 -21.29 -11.11 -3.83
CA SER A 356 -20.15 -10.97 -2.91
C SER A 356 -20.45 -10.09 -1.69
N VAL A 357 -21.14 -8.96 -1.90
CA VAL A 357 -21.53 -8.05 -0.81
C VAL A 357 -22.60 -8.68 0.09
N ASP A 358 -23.60 -9.34 -0.48
CA ASP A 358 -24.67 -10.02 0.28
C ASP A 358 -24.12 -11.11 1.20
N ILE A 359 -23.14 -11.89 0.73
CA ILE A 359 -22.51 -12.95 1.53
C ILE A 359 -21.36 -12.43 2.42
N GLY A 360 -20.87 -11.21 2.18
CA GLY A 360 -19.85 -10.56 3.00
C GLY A 360 -18.45 -11.16 2.87
N ASP A 361 -18.08 -11.71 1.72
CA ASP A 361 -16.77 -12.37 1.53
C ASP A 361 -15.59 -11.39 1.29
N GLY A 362 -15.90 -10.11 1.09
CA GLY A 362 -14.90 -9.06 0.85
C GLY A 362 -14.18 -9.15 -0.50
N MET A 363 -14.70 -9.93 -1.47
CA MET A 363 -14.12 -10.03 -2.81
C MET A 363 -14.33 -8.75 -3.61
N TYR A 364 -15.53 -8.16 -3.54
CA TYR A 364 -15.91 -6.96 -4.27
C TYR A 364 -16.58 -5.91 -3.37
N SER A 365 -16.64 -4.65 -3.84
CA SER A 365 -17.45 -3.60 -3.20
C SER A 365 -18.17 -2.69 -4.19
N TYR A 366 -19.31 -2.14 -3.77
CA TYR A 366 -20.03 -1.13 -4.55
C TYR A 366 -19.23 0.16 -4.70
N GLU A 367 -18.43 0.52 -3.71
CA GLU A 367 -17.58 1.71 -3.73
C GLU A 367 -16.51 1.62 -4.81
N ASN A 368 -15.82 0.48 -4.91
CA ASN A 368 -14.80 0.27 -5.94
C ASN A 368 -15.45 0.24 -7.33
N PHE A 369 -16.61 -0.40 -7.48
CA PHE A 369 -17.32 -0.40 -8.76
C PHE A 369 -17.85 0.99 -9.13
N SER A 370 -18.27 1.80 -8.17
CA SER A 370 -18.58 3.21 -8.40
C SER A 370 -17.35 3.97 -8.92
N GLN A 371 -16.15 3.67 -8.43
CA GLN A 371 -14.92 4.26 -8.95
C GLN A 371 -14.63 3.80 -10.38
N VAL A 372 -14.92 2.53 -10.72
CA VAL A 372 -14.84 2.02 -12.09
C VAL A 372 -15.76 2.80 -13.03
N LEU A 373 -17.02 3.04 -12.65
CA LEU A 373 -17.95 3.83 -13.47
C LEU A 373 -17.54 5.32 -13.56
N LYS A 374 -16.99 5.88 -12.48
CA LYS A 374 -16.48 7.26 -12.47
C LYS A 374 -15.31 7.44 -13.41
N GLU A 375 -14.31 6.57 -13.35
CA GLU A 375 -13.12 6.67 -14.20
C GLU A 375 -13.43 6.26 -15.65
N GLY A 376 -14.25 5.23 -15.85
CA GLY A 376 -14.55 4.68 -17.18
C GLY A 376 -15.58 5.49 -17.97
N TRP A 377 -16.63 5.97 -17.32
CA TRP A 377 -17.75 6.69 -17.97
C TRP A 377 -18.03 8.08 -17.40
N GLY A 378 -17.23 8.56 -16.43
CA GLY A 378 -17.46 9.87 -15.80
C GLY A 378 -18.66 9.91 -14.86
N LEU A 379 -19.24 8.76 -14.50
CA LEU A 379 -20.46 8.68 -13.71
C LEU A 379 -20.15 8.67 -12.21
N GLU A 380 -20.55 9.73 -11.50
CA GLU A 380 -20.36 9.83 -10.06
C GLU A 380 -21.58 9.34 -9.27
N VAL A 381 -21.45 8.21 -8.56
CA VAL A 381 -22.52 7.62 -7.75
C VAL A 381 -22.23 7.79 -6.26
N LYS A 382 -22.97 8.67 -5.60
CA LYS A 382 -22.81 8.91 -4.15
C LYS A 382 -23.58 7.88 -3.33
N ASN A 383 -22.91 7.30 -2.33
CA ASN A 383 -23.41 6.18 -1.51
C ASN A 383 -23.91 5.04 -2.41
N ALA A 384 -22.97 4.37 -3.07
CA ALA A 384 -23.22 3.36 -4.07
C ALA A 384 -24.01 2.19 -3.48
N THR A 385 -25.17 1.90 -4.07
CA THR A 385 -25.97 0.70 -3.80
C THR A 385 -26.21 -0.02 -5.13
N TYR A 386 -26.64 -1.28 -5.05
CA TYR A 386 -26.97 -2.06 -6.24
C TYR A 386 -27.95 -1.31 -7.16
N GLU A 387 -29.04 -0.78 -6.62
CA GLU A 387 -30.12 -0.14 -7.37
C GLU A 387 -29.60 1.10 -8.11
N LYS A 388 -28.83 1.95 -7.43
CA LYS A 388 -28.27 3.17 -8.02
C LYS A 388 -27.26 2.85 -9.12
N LEU A 389 -26.39 1.87 -8.88
CA LEU A 389 -25.39 1.46 -9.88
C LEU A 389 -26.07 0.83 -11.10
N GLN A 390 -27.11 0.03 -10.88
CA GLN A 390 -27.92 -0.58 -11.94
C GLN A 390 -28.65 0.48 -12.77
N GLU A 391 -29.31 1.45 -12.12
CA GLU A 391 -29.98 2.57 -12.79
C GLU A 391 -29.01 3.33 -13.70
N MET A 392 -27.81 3.66 -13.20
CA MET A 392 -26.79 4.38 -13.97
C MET A 392 -26.30 3.59 -15.18
N ILE A 393 -26.12 2.27 -15.05
CA ILE A 393 -25.74 1.41 -16.20
C ILE A 393 -26.86 1.31 -17.24
N ILE A 394 -28.12 1.27 -16.79
CA ILE A 394 -29.28 1.20 -17.69
C ILE A 394 -29.48 2.53 -18.43
N ALA A 395 -29.35 3.65 -17.72
CA ALA A 395 -29.53 5.00 -18.25
C ALA A 395 -28.37 5.45 -19.16
N TYR A 396 -27.21 4.82 -19.07
CA TYR A 396 -26.06 5.16 -19.91
C TYR A 396 -26.32 4.81 -21.37
N VAL A 397 -26.39 5.86 -22.20
CA VAL A 397 -26.50 5.76 -23.65
C VAL A 397 -25.08 5.71 -24.22
N VAL A 398 -24.80 4.63 -24.93
CA VAL A 398 -23.49 4.29 -25.48
C VAL A 398 -23.30 4.89 -26.87
#